data_AF-A0A7S1Q9U7-F1
#
_entry.id   AF-A0A7S1Q9U7-F1
#
_cell.length_a   1.000
_cell.length_b   1.000
_cell.length_c   1.000
_cell.angle_alpha   90.00
_cell.angle_beta   90.00
_cell.angle_gamma   90.00
#
_symmetry.space_group_name_H-M   'P 1'
#
loop_
_entity.id
_entity.type
_entity.pdbx_description
1 polymer ?
#
loop_
_entity_poly.entity_id
_entity_poly.type
_entity_poly.pdbx_seq_one_letter_code
_entity_poly.pdbx_strand_id
1 'polypeptide(L)'
;GEVDPRRPWSRCTITAIDEVVEVIPSKRKPRRVTARGADGRQLGYLLKAFEDLRVDERVMQLFRLVNAALPPQDRAHAVVTYAVVALLPTLGVLGWIPGSQTVIKCIEEHRKAQKIALDLELQRCNEQWPYAQAHQLTRPQRHELFEWTLHECKSIH
;
A
#
# COMPACT_ATOMS: atom_id res chain seq x y z
N GLY A 1 -3.05 10.49 -15.91
CA GLY A 1 -1.58 10.42 -15.88
C GLY A 1 -1.01 9.27 -16.69
N GLU A 2 -1.82 8.29 -17.10
CA GLU A 2 -1.39 7.31 -18.11
C GLU A 2 -1.60 7.89 -19.50
N VAL A 3 -0.52 8.41 -20.09
CA VAL A 3 -0.42 8.53 -21.53
C VAL A 3 0.19 7.21 -21.99
N ASP A 4 -0.54 6.41 -22.78
CA ASP A 4 0.07 5.24 -23.42
C ASP A 4 1.21 5.75 -24.31
N PRO A 5 2.48 5.41 -24.04
CA PRO A 5 3.59 5.87 -24.86
C PRO A 5 3.50 5.37 -26.31
N ARG A 6 2.71 4.31 -26.57
CA ARG A 6 2.43 3.81 -27.92
C ARG A 6 1.32 4.57 -28.63
N ARG A 7 0.52 5.36 -27.89
CA ARG A 7 -0.57 6.18 -28.43
C ARG A 7 -0.58 7.55 -27.75
N PRO A 8 0.42 8.41 -28.02
CA PRO A 8 0.54 9.73 -27.38
C PRO A 8 -0.66 10.67 -27.65
N TRP A 9 -1.44 10.38 -28.71
CA TRP A 9 -2.60 11.19 -29.12
C TRP A 9 -3.95 10.66 -28.62
N SER A 10 -4.01 9.45 -28.04
CA SER A 10 -5.24 8.97 -27.40
C SER A 10 -5.36 9.58 -26.01
N ARG A 11 -5.56 10.89 -25.95
CA ARG A 11 -5.91 11.60 -24.73
C ARG A 11 -7.37 11.28 -24.41
N CYS A 12 -7.59 10.34 -23.50
CA CYS A 12 -8.89 10.19 -22.87
C CYS A 12 -9.13 11.40 -21.94
N THR A 13 -10.15 12.19 -22.23
CA THR A 13 -10.57 13.30 -21.37
C THR A 13 -11.48 12.78 -20.26
N ILE A 14 -11.47 13.46 -19.12
CA ILE A 14 -12.42 13.18 -18.03
C ILE A 14 -13.75 13.83 -18.40
N THR A 15 -14.83 13.05 -18.43
CA THR A 15 -16.20 13.52 -18.70
C THR A 15 -16.96 13.86 -17.42
N ALA A 16 -16.70 13.15 -16.33
CA ALA A 16 -17.33 13.38 -15.05
C ALA A 16 -16.43 12.92 -13.89
N ILE A 17 -16.69 13.45 -12.69
CA ILE A 17 -16.15 12.97 -11.43
C ILE A 17 -17.34 12.52 -10.59
N ASP A 18 -17.23 11.36 -9.96
CA ASP A 18 -18.29 10.84 -9.11
C ASP A 18 -18.49 11.77 -7.90
N GLU A 19 -19.76 12.05 -7.55
CA GLU A 19 -20.13 12.93 -6.44
C GLU A 19 -19.74 12.33 -5.08
N VAL A 20 -19.69 11.00 -5.01
CA VAL A 20 -19.35 10.26 -3.79
C VAL A 20 -17.85 10.03 -3.73
N VAL A 21 -17.24 10.52 -2.66
CA VAL A 21 -15.82 10.36 -2.37
C VAL A 21 -15.66 9.41 -1.18
N GLU A 22 -14.89 8.33 -1.38
CA GLU A 22 -14.60 7.36 -0.33
C GLU A 22 -13.44 7.88 0.54
N VAL A 23 -13.62 7.93 1.85
CA VAL A 23 -12.55 8.30 2.80
C VAL A 23 -11.92 7.03 3.36
N ILE A 24 -10.64 6.83 3.07
CA ILE A 24 -9.92 5.65 3.56
C ILE A 24 -9.68 5.80 5.07
N PRO A 25 -10.07 4.82 5.90
CA PRO A 25 -9.94 4.89 7.35
C PRO A 25 -8.48 4.70 7.80
N SER A 26 -7.66 5.73 7.63
CA SER A 26 -6.27 5.78 8.09
C SER A 26 -5.99 7.10 8.81
N LYS A 27 -4.82 7.22 9.46
CA LYS A 27 -4.42 8.42 10.21
C LYS A 27 -4.56 9.72 9.40
N ARG A 28 -4.26 9.66 8.10
CA ARG A 28 -4.28 10.81 7.18
C ARG A 28 -5.60 10.97 6.42
N LYS A 29 -6.53 10.02 6.56
CA LYS A 29 -7.86 10.02 5.91
C LYS A 29 -7.82 10.44 4.42
N PRO A 30 -6.98 9.81 3.58
CA PRO A 30 -6.89 10.16 2.17
C PRO A 30 -8.22 9.84 1.47
N ARG A 31 -8.50 10.58 0.39
CA ARG A 31 -9.79 10.51 -0.31
C ARG A 31 -9.62 9.75 -1.60
N ARG A 32 -10.42 8.71 -1.81
CA ARG A 32 -10.51 8.03 -3.09
C ARG A 32 -11.64 8.67 -3.92
N VAL A 33 -11.25 9.17 -5.09
CA VAL A 33 -12.11 9.82 -6.06
C VAL A 33 -12.15 8.94 -7.30
N THR A 34 -13.34 8.75 -7.87
CA THR A 34 -13.50 8.05 -9.14
C THR A 34 -13.89 9.05 -10.21
N ALA A 35 -13.23 9.01 -11.37
CA ALA A 35 -13.57 9.82 -12.52
C ALA A 35 -13.97 8.93 -13.70
N ARG A 36 -14.80 9.45 -14.60
CA ARG A 36 -15.21 8.77 -15.83
C ARG A 36 -14.46 9.35 -17.01
N GLY A 37 -13.84 8.49 -17.82
CA GLY A 37 -13.22 8.85 -19.08
C GLY A 37 -14.25 9.00 -20.21
N ALA A 38 -13.89 9.74 -21.26
CA ALA A 38 -14.65 9.80 -22.52
C ALA A 38 -14.73 8.44 -23.24
N ASP A 39 -13.81 7.53 -22.91
CA ASP A 39 -13.81 6.13 -23.34
C ASP A 39 -14.75 5.23 -22.52
N GLY A 40 -15.51 5.82 -21.58
CA GLY A 40 -16.44 5.11 -20.70
C GLY A 40 -15.76 4.38 -19.52
N ARG A 41 -14.43 4.43 -19.40
CA ARG A 41 -13.72 3.74 -18.31
C ARG A 41 -13.80 4.54 -17.01
N GLN A 42 -13.87 3.83 -15.89
CA GLN A 42 -13.72 4.43 -14.56
C GLN A 42 -12.24 4.47 -14.17
N LEU A 43 -11.79 5.63 -13.72
CA LEU A 43 -10.42 5.92 -13.31
C LEU A 43 -10.43 6.26 -11.83
N GLY A 44 -9.86 5.39 -11.00
CA GLY A 44 -9.73 5.64 -9.57
C GLY A 44 -8.48 6.45 -9.26
N TYR A 45 -8.61 7.37 -8.31
CA TYR A 45 -7.54 8.24 -7.83
C TYR A 45 -7.55 8.31 -6.31
N LEU A 46 -6.37 8.35 -5.70
CA LEU A 46 -6.18 8.60 -4.28
C LEU A 46 -5.60 10.00 -4.08
N LEU A 47 -6.38 10.89 -3.49
CA LEU A 47 -5.96 12.23 -3.10
C LEU A 47 -5.28 12.19 -1.74
N LYS A 48 -4.01 12.59 -1.71
CA LYS A 48 -3.23 12.76 -0.47
C LYS A 48 -2.92 14.23 -0.28
N ALA A 49 -3.33 14.75 0.88
CA ALA A 49 -3.09 16.12 1.31
C ALA A 49 -2.10 16.13 2.48
N PHE A 50 -1.37 17.23 2.60
CA PHE A 50 -0.31 17.45 3.59
C PHE A 50 0.88 16.48 3.45
N GLU A 51 1.13 15.99 2.24
CA GLU A 51 2.25 15.11 1.91
C GLU A 51 2.91 15.58 0.61
N ASP A 52 4.23 15.56 0.58
CA ASP A 52 5.02 15.86 -0.60
C ASP A 52 5.23 14.58 -1.43
N LEU A 53 4.48 14.46 -2.52
CA LEU A 53 4.51 13.26 -3.38
C LEU A 53 5.65 13.27 -4.41
N ARG A 54 6.55 14.25 -4.39
CA ARG A 54 7.67 14.30 -5.35
C ARG A 54 8.58 13.08 -5.19
N VAL A 55 8.79 12.61 -3.97
CA VAL A 55 9.60 11.41 -3.72
C VAL A 55 8.89 10.18 -4.31
N ASP A 56 7.60 9.99 -4.04
CA ASP A 56 6.79 8.91 -4.62
C ASP A 56 6.82 8.94 -6.16
N GLU A 57 6.70 10.12 -6.77
CA GLU A 57 6.77 10.28 -8.22
C GLU A 57 8.11 9.80 -8.79
N ARG A 58 9.23 10.20 -8.18
CA ARG A 58 10.57 9.79 -8.60
C ARG A 58 10.78 8.29 -8.42
N VAL A 59 10.29 7.71 -7.33
CA VAL A 59 10.35 6.25 -7.12
C VAL A 59 9.56 5.50 -8.20
N MET A 60 8.36 5.97 -8.55
CA MET A 60 7.58 5.38 -9.64
C MET A 60 8.24 5.53 -11.01
N GLN A 61 8.95 6.65 -11.26
CA GLN A 61 9.76 6.82 -12.47
C GLN A 61 10.91 5.80 -12.52
N LEU A 62 11.61 5.59 -11.42
CA LEU A 62 12.68 4.60 -11.32
C LEU A 62 12.15 3.19 -11.60
N PHE A 63 11.03 2.78 -11.00
CA PHE A 63 10.47 1.45 -11.27
C PHE A 63 10.02 1.27 -12.71
N ARG A 64 9.49 2.31 -13.36
CA ARG A 64 9.21 2.26 -14.81
C ARG A 64 10.48 2.04 -15.62
N LEU A 65 11.59 2.69 -15.25
CA LEU A 65 12.89 2.48 -15.90
C LEU A 65 13.42 1.05 -15.69
N VAL A 66 13.35 0.54 -14.46
CA VAL A 66 13.74 -0.85 -14.14
C VAL A 66 12.93 -1.83 -14.96
N ASN A 67 11.60 -1.67 -15.00
CA ASN A 67 10.72 -2.53 -15.78
C ASN A 67 11.02 -2.48 -17.28
N ALA A 68 11.43 -1.32 -17.81
CA ALA A 68 11.83 -1.17 -19.21
C ALA A 68 13.16 -1.87 -19.51
N ALA A 69 14.04 -1.98 -18.53
CA ALA A 69 15.33 -2.68 -18.64
C ALA A 69 15.21 -4.20 -18.44
N LEU A 70 14.10 -4.70 -17.91
CA LEU A 70 13.88 -6.14 -17.76
C LEU A 70 13.82 -6.85 -19.12
N PRO A 71 14.49 -8.00 -19.27
CA PRO A 71 14.43 -8.77 -20.50
C PRO A 71 13.02 -9.37 -20.66
N PRO A 72 12.58 -9.69 -21.90
CA PRO A 72 11.20 -10.11 -22.18
C PRO A 72 10.68 -11.26 -21.30
N GLN A 73 11.54 -12.22 -20.98
CA GLN A 73 11.21 -13.37 -20.13
C GLN A 73 10.87 -12.99 -18.68
N ASP A 74 11.41 -11.88 -18.17
CA ASP A 74 11.25 -11.47 -16.76
C ASP A 74 10.13 -10.43 -16.58
N ARG A 75 9.47 -10.01 -17.66
CA ARG A 75 8.42 -8.98 -17.61
C ARG A 75 7.20 -9.39 -16.77
N ALA A 76 6.97 -10.69 -16.59
CA ALA A 76 5.95 -11.18 -15.67
C ALA A 76 6.22 -10.83 -14.19
N HIS A 77 7.49 -10.54 -13.86
CA HIS A 77 7.93 -10.14 -12.52
C HIS A 77 8.16 -8.63 -12.41
N ALA A 78 7.72 -7.85 -13.40
CA ALA A 78 7.81 -6.40 -13.37
C ALA A 78 7.06 -5.83 -12.16
N VAL A 79 7.65 -4.81 -11.54
CA VAL A 79 7.04 -4.12 -10.40
C VAL A 79 5.78 -3.40 -10.88
N VAL A 80 4.65 -3.60 -10.20
CA VAL A 80 3.42 -2.86 -10.50
C VAL A 80 3.64 -1.38 -10.19
N THR A 81 3.58 -0.53 -11.20
CA THR A 81 3.69 0.93 -11.07
C THR A 81 2.35 1.61 -11.22
N TYR A 82 2.19 2.78 -10.62
CA TYR A 82 1.01 3.62 -10.76
C TYR A 82 1.39 5.08 -11.05
N ALA A 83 0.42 5.86 -11.53
CA ALA A 83 0.62 7.28 -11.77
C ALA A 83 0.70 8.04 -10.44
N VAL A 84 1.63 9.00 -10.35
CA VAL A 84 1.71 9.95 -9.24
C VAL A 84 1.83 11.33 -9.85
N VAL A 85 0.99 12.26 -9.40
CA VAL A 85 0.98 13.64 -9.85
C VAL A 85 1.02 14.53 -8.61
N ALA A 86 2.17 15.16 -8.35
CA ALA A 86 2.28 16.21 -7.35
C ALA A 86 1.62 17.48 -7.91
N LEU A 87 0.50 17.89 -7.32
CA LEU A 87 -0.24 19.09 -7.74
C LEU A 87 0.33 20.35 -7.09
N LEU A 88 0.69 20.25 -5.82
CA LEU A 88 1.31 21.29 -4.99
C LEU A 88 2.38 20.64 -4.10
N PRO A 89 3.25 21.42 -3.42
CA PRO A 89 4.26 20.87 -2.51
C PRO A 89 3.72 19.97 -1.39
N THR A 90 2.43 20.07 -1.08
CA THR A 90 1.76 19.33 -0.01
C THR A 90 0.48 18.64 -0.47
N LEU A 91 0.21 18.58 -1.79
CA LEU A 91 -1.01 17.99 -2.32
C LEU A 91 -0.69 17.23 -3.59
N GLY A 92 -1.21 16.01 -3.71
CA GLY A 92 -1.18 15.34 -4.98
C GLY A 92 -2.09 14.13 -5.06
N VAL A 93 -2.06 13.52 -6.22
CA VAL A 93 -2.96 12.45 -6.62
C VAL A 93 -2.15 11.24 -7.06
N LEU A 94 -2.57 10.07 -6.63
CA LEU A 94 -2.01 8.79 -7.02
C LEU A 94 -3.08 8.00 -7.79
N GLY A 95 -2.67 7.21 -8.78
CA GLY A 95 -3.56 6.26 -9.44
C GLY A 95 -3.98 5.15 -8.48
N TRP A 96 -5.28 4.84 -8.44
CA TRP A 96 -5.78 3.73 -7.65
C TRP A 96 -5.49 2.40 -8.34
N ILE A 97 -4.97 1.42 -7.60
CA ILE A 97 -4.76 0.07 -8.11
C ILE A 97 -5.97 -0.80 -7.73
N PRO A 98 -6.83 -1.19 -8.70
CA PRO A 98 -7.96 -2.06 -8.42
C PRO A 98 -7.49 -3.47 -8.02
N GLY A 99 -8.29 -4.17 -7.22
CA GLY A 99 -7.99 -5.54 -6.79
C GLY A 99 -6.77 -5.67 -5.86
N SER A 100 -6.29 -4.56 -5.29
CA SER A 100 -5.20 -4.58 -4.31
C SER A 100 -5.73 -4.52 -2.88
N GLN A 101 -5.00 -5.15 -1.97
CA GLN A 101 -5.31 -5.17 -0.54
C GLN A 101 -4.02 -5.07 0.26
N THR A 102 -4.08 -4.44 1.43
CA THR A 102 -2.95 -4.38 2.35
C THR A 102 -2.76 -5.73 3.03
N VAL A 103 -1.51 -6.14 3.23
CA VAL A 103 -1.18 -7.40 3.93
C VAL A 103 -1.87 -7.49 5.30
N ILE A 104 -1.92 -6.37 6.05
CA ILE A 104 -2.60 -6.32 7.35
C ILE A 104 -4.08 -6.68 7.24
N LYS A 105 -4.80 -6.17 6.23
CA LYS A 105 -6.21 -6.47 6.05
C LYS A 105 -6.42 -7.95 5.66
N CYS A 106 -5.54 -8.52 4.85
CA CYS A 106 -5.56 -9.95 4.55
C CYS A 106 -5.35 -10.80 5.82
N ILE A 107 -4.41 -10.40 6.68
CA ILE A 107 -4.17 -11.07 7.98
C ILE A 107 -5.39 -10.94 8.90
N GLU A 108 -5.97 -9.74 9.01
CA GLU A 108 -7.18 -9.48 9.81
C GLU A 108 -8.35 -10.37 9.38
N GLU A 109 -8.62 -10.44 8.07
CA GLU A 109 -9.70 -11.26 7.51
C GLU A 109 -9.46 -12.76 7.75
N HIS A 110 -8.23 -13.24 7.51
CA HIS A 110 -7.87 -14.63 7.76
C HIS A 110 -7.98 -15.00 9.25
N ARG A 111 -7.41 -14.20 10.14
CA ARG A 111 -7.47 -14.44 11.60
C ARG A 111 -8.89 -14.37 12.12
N LYS A 112 -9.69 -13.42 11.66
CA LYS A 112 -11.11 -13.33 12.02
C LYS A 112 -11.88 -14.59 11.61
N ALA A 113 -11.61 -15.14 10.42
CA ALA A 113 -12.24 -16.38 9.95
C ALA A 113 -11.85 -17.59 10.82
N GLN A 114 -10.59 -17.64 11.27
CA GLN A 114 -10.07 -18.70 12.13
C GLN A 114 -10.23 -18.43 13.64
N LYS A 115 -10.88 -17.31 14.02
CA LYS A 115 -11.06 -16.87 15.41
C LYS A 115 -9.75 -16.67 16.20
N ILE A 116 -8.69 -16.27 15.52
CA ILE A 116 -7.38 -15.94 16.11
C ILE A 116 -7.37 -14.44 16.46
N ALA A 117 -6.83 -14.08 17.63
CA ALA A 117 -6.64 -12.68 18.01
C ALA A 117 -5.60 -11.98 17.13
N LEU A 118 -5.86 -10.72 16.74
CA LEU A 118 -4.94 -9.96 15.88
C LEU A 118 -3.63 -9.61 16.59
N ASP A 119 -3.68 -9.46 17.91
CA ASP A 119 -2.58 -9.09 18.79
C ASP A 119 -1.98 -10.30 19.53
N LEU A 120 -2.27 -11.53 19.09
CA LEU A 120 -1.81 -12.77 19.74
C LEU A 120 -0.31 -12.75 20.06
N GLU A 121 0.54 -12.39 19.09
CA GLU A 121 1.99 -12.30 19.28
C GLU A 121 2.37 -11.30 20.36
N LEU A 122 1.68 -10.16 20.41
CA LEU A 122 1.93 -9.13 21.40
C LEU A 122 1.47 -9.60 22.79
N GLN A 123 0.36 -10.32 22.88
CA GLN A 123 -0.12 -10.92 24.13
C GLN A 123 0.88 -11.94 24.66
N ARG A 124 1.34 -12.89 23.83
CA ARG A 124 2.37 -13.87 24.20
C ARG A 124 3.66 -13.21 24.63
N CYS A 125 4.15 -12.26 23.83
CA CYS A 125 5.34 -11.49 24.16
C CYS A 125 5.20 -10.83 25.55
N ASN A 126 4.06 -10.18 25.84
CA ASN A 126 3.80 -9.54 27.12
C ASN A 126 3.68 -10.50 28.31
N GLU A 127 3.22 -11.74 28.10
CA GLU A 127 3.20 -12.79 29.14
C GLU A 127 4.62 -13.12 29.61
N GLN A 128 5.57 -13.20 28.68
CA GLN A 128 6.97 -13.50 28.98
C GLN A 128 7.75 -12.25 29.44
N TRP A 129 7.56 -11.12 28.75
CA TRP A 129 8.19 -9.85 29.08
C TRP A 129 7.37 -8.66 28.55
N PRO A 130 7.04 -7.67 29.38
CA PRO A 130 6.28 -6.50 28.92
C PRO A 130 6.96 -5.79 27.73
N TYR A 131 6.32 -5.79 26.57
CA TYR A 131 6.84 -5.17 25.35
C TYR A 131 7.16 -3.69 25.53
N ALA A 132 6.40 -2.99 26.40
CA ALA A 132 6.68 -1.60 26.78
C ALA A 132 8.11 -1.41 27.35
N GLN A 133 8.67 -2.44 27.98
CA GLN A 133 10.02 -2.47 28.55
C GLN A 133 11.03 -3.15 27.62
N ALA A 134 10.65 -3.55 26.40
CA ALA A 134 11.56 -4.22 25.46
C ALA A 134 12.77 -3.36 25.08
N HIS A 135 12.67 -2.04 25.20
CA HIS A 135 13.79 -1.12 24.98
C HIS A 135 14.92 -1.28 26.00
N GLN A 136 14.65 -1.87 27.17
CA GLN A 136 15.63 -2.13 28.23
C GLN A 136 16.40 -3.44 28.00
N LEU A 137 15.91 -4.30 27.11
CA LEU A 137 16.54 -5.56 26.78
C LEU A 137 17.74 -5.36 25.85
N THR A 138 18.81 -6.09 26.12
CA THR A 138 19.95 -6.19 25.21
C THR A 138 19.51 -6.81 23.88
N ARG A 139 20.32 -6.63 22.82
CA ARG A 139 20.01 -7.20 21.50
C ARG A 139 19.82 -8.74 21.54
N PRO A 140 20.67 -9.53 22.24
CA PRO A 140 20.46 -10.97 22.37
C PRO A 140 19.14 -11.32 23.07
N GLN A 141 18.79 -10.63 24.17
CA GLN A 141 17.55 -10.87 24.90
C GLN A 141 16.29 -10.57 24.06
N ARG A 142 16.32 -9.48 23.28
CA ARG A 142 15.20 -9.18 22.34
C ARG A 142 15.04 -10.24 21.27
N HIS A 143 16.15 -10.78 20.78
CA HIS A 143 16.13 -11.86 19.81
C HIS A 143 15.54 -13.13 20.42
N GLU A 144 15.96 -13.51 21.63
CA GLU A 144 15.41 -14.66 22.35
C GLU A 144 13.90 -14.52 22.60
N LEU A 145 13.43 -13.35 23.05
CA LEU A 145 12.00 -13.08 23.24
C LEU A 145 11.20 -13.18 21.93
N PHE A 146 11.77 -12.71 20.82
CA PHE A 146 11.14 -12.79 19.51
C PHE A 146 11.03 -14.24 19.02
N GLU A 147 12.12 -15.01 19.09
CA GLU A 147 12.15 -16.42 18.70
C GLU A 147 11.19 -17.26 19.56
N TRP A 148 11.17 -17.01 20.87
CA TRP A 148 10.23 -17.65 21.77
C TRP A 148 8.78 -17.34 21.38
N THR A 149 8.45 -16.07 21.15
CA THR A 149 7.10 -15.66 20.73
C THR A 149 6.70 -16.31 19.40
N LEU A 150 7.63 -16.39 18.45
CA LEU A 150 7.40 -17.06 17.17
C LEU A 150 7.12 -18.56 17.35
N HIS A 151 7.86 -19.23 18.23
CA HIS A 151 7.66 -20.65 18.51
C HIS A 151 6.27 -20.91 19.13
N GLU A 152 5.90 -20.12 20.13
CA GLU A 152 4.62 -20.25 20.84
C GLU A 152 3.42 -19.89 19.95
N CYS A 153 3.55 -18.93 19.03
CA CYS A 153 2.45 -18.58 18.13
C CYS A 153 2.28 -19.58 16.98
N LYS A 154 3.36 -20.25 16.53
CA LYS A 154 3.29 -21.28 15.49
C LYS A 154 2.63 -22.57 15.96
N SER A 155 2.74 -22.93 17.23
CA SER A 155 2.17 -24.15 17.80
C SER A 155 0.64 -24.10 17.98
N ILE A 156 0.02 -22.93 17.77
CA ILE A 156 -1.43 -22.68 17.90
C ILE A 156 -2.16 -22.92 16.56
N HIS A 157 -1.44 -23.26 15.48
CA HIS A 157 -1.99 -23.61 14.16
C HIS A 157 -1.74 -25.07 13.81
#